data_AF-A0A9D9RWT6-F1
#
_entry.id   AF-A0A9D9RWT6-F1
#
_cell.length_a   1.000
_cell.length_b   1.000
_cell.length_c   1.000
_cell.angle_alpha   90.00
_cell.angle_beta   90.00
_cell.angle_gamma   90.00
#
_symmetry.space_group_name_H-M   'P 1'
#
loop_
_entity.id
_entity.type
_entity.pdbx_description
1 polymer ?
#
loop_
_entity_poly.entity_id
_entity_poly.type
_entity_poly.pdbx_seq_one_letter_code
_entity_poly.pdbx_strand_id
1 'polypeptide(L)'
;MARRKAPEDLSVEELRHLLVEKRRGARKERLEHYRRTGRVIAVSPDLSEYDAQAHPSAPIVDTAETSDSTPEPAPANPRRKLMDRILLGVEVLAVIGFVAVLLNGLGLLRTLNNEVASALKPETVTPTPLVMAVVLPSGHVPPDAQGNTRPNEIEIPEHLRPMVQSLENIPVPTSAPGQAVRIQIPAIDVDAPIVQGDGWEQLKKGVGQFVGSPDPGQNGNVVLSAHNDVYGEIFRYLDRLVPGDQVVIYTQQRQYTYIVDRTILVEPTAVEVMASTGSPTVTLISCYPYLVDKQRIVVFARLQN
;
A
#
# COMPACT_ATOMS: atom_id res chain seq x y z
N MET A 1 -35.02 -36.65 34.44
CA MET A 1 -33.80 -36.40 33.65
C MET A 1 -34.22 -35.75 32.34
N ALA A 2 -33.97 -34.45 32.15
CA ALA A 2 -34.34 -33.76 30.91
C ALA A 2 -33.35 -34.13 29.79
N ARG A 3 -33.85 -34.67 28.67
CA ARG A 3 -33.03 -34.96 27.48
C ARG A 3 -32.44 -33.65 26.95
N ARG A 4 -31.11 -33.59 26.80
CA ARG A 4 -30.42 -32.49 26.11
C ARG A 4 -30.78 -32.55 24.62
N LYS A 5 -31.31 -31.46 24.06
CA LYS A 5 -31.60 -31.34 22.62
C LYS A 5 -30.29 -31.30 21.82
N ALA A 6 -30.27 -31.90 20.63
CA ALA A 6 -29.14 -31.81 19.73
C ALA A 6 -29.05 -30.39 19.11
N PRO A 7 -27.86 -29.93 18.65
CA PRO A 7 -27.67 -28.57 18.12
C PRO A 7 -28.55 -28.24 16.92
N GLU A 8 -28.96 -29.25 16.15
CA GLU A 8 -29.82 -29.15 14.98
C GLU A 8 -31.32 -28.97 15.29
N ASP A 9 -31.74 -29.26 16.52
CA ASP A 9 -33.13 -29.12 17.00
C ASP A 9 -33.38 -27.80 17.75
N LEU A 10 -32.38 -26.91 17.81
CA LEU A 10 -32.45 -25.62 18.50
C LEU A 10 -32.80 -24.49 17.53
N SER A 11 -33.68 -23.60 17.96
CA SER A 11 -33.98 -22.39 17.18
C SER A 11 -32.75 -21.47 17.10
N VAL A 12 -32.68 -20.64 16.06
CA VAL A 12 -31.57 -19.68 15.85
C VAL A 12 -31.42 -18.74 17.05
N GLU A 13 -32.51 -18.40 17.73
CA GLU A 13 -32.53 -17.53 18.90
C GLU A 13 -31.96 -18.23 20.15
N GLU A 14 -32.29 -19.51 20.35
CA GLU A 14 -31.69 -20.33 21.43
C GLU A 14 -30.18 -20.54 21.21
N LEU A 15 -29.76 -20.77 19.97
CA LEU A 15 -28.34 -20.87 19.59
C LEU A 15 -27.60 -19.55 19.86
N ARG A 16 -28.20 -18.41 19.53
CA ARG A 16 -27.66 -17.09 19.87
C ARG A 16 -27.51 -16.92 21.38
N HIS A 17 -28.52 -17.28 22.15
CA HIS A 17 -28.48 -17.19 23.61
C HIS A 17 -27.33 -18.03 24.19
N LEU A 18 -27.19 -19.28 23.75
CA LEU A 18 -26.10 -20.17 24.17
C LEU A 18 -24.71 -19.66 23.78
N LEU A 19 -24.57 -19.05 22.59
CA LEU A 19 -23.31 -18.45 22.17
C LEU A 19 -22.95 -17.21 23.00
N VAL A 20 -23.94 -16.39 23.36
CA VAL A 20 -23.75 -15.23 24.24
C VAL A 20 -23.31 -15.69 25.63
N GLU A 21 -23.94 -16.74 26.17
CA GLU A 21 -23.61 -17.31 27.47
C GLU A 21 -22.18 -17.88 27.49
N LYS A 22 -21.80 -18.65 26.46
CA LYS A 22 -20.42 -19.16 26.28
C LYS A 22 -19.40 -18.02 26.17
N ARG A 23 -19.72 -16.95 25.43
CA ARG A 23 -18.86 -15.78 25.28
C ARG A 23 -18.69 -15.00 26.60
N ARG A 24 -19.75 -14.92 27.41
CA ARG A 24 -19.69 -14.33 28.76
C ARG A 24 -18.82 -15.15 29.70
N GLY A 25 -18.92 -16.48 29.68
CA GLY A 25 -18.07 -17.39 30.44
C GLY A 25 -16.58 -17.23 30.10
N ALA A 26 -16.24 -17.29 28.81
CA ALA A 26 -14.85 -17.13 28.34
C ALA A 26 -14.26 -15.75 28.67
N ARG A 27 -15.08 -14.69 28.66
CA ARG A 27 -14.66 -13.35 29.10
C ARG A 27 -14.36 -13.30 30.60
N LYS A 28 -15.17 -13.97 31.42
CA LYS A 28 -14.98 -14.05 32.88
C LYS A 28 -13.71 -14.83 33.23
N GLU A 29 -13.48 -15.98 32.60
CA GLU A 29 -12.25 -16.77 32.78
C GLU A 29 -11.00 -15.97 32.41
N ARG A 30 -11.06 -15.21 31.30
CA ARG A 30 -9.96 -14.34 30.86
C ARG A 30 -9.68 -13.20 31.85
N LEU A 31 -10.73 -12.60 32.42
CA LEU A 31 -10.62 -11.57 33.47
C LEU A 31 -10.04 -12.14 34.77
N GLU A 32 -10.43 -13.35 35.16
CA GLU A 32 -9.88 -14.03 36.34
C GLU A 32 -8.41 -14.44 36.13
N HIS A 33 -8.05 -14.89 34.93
CA HIS A 33 -6.66 -15.13 34.54
C HIS A 33 -5.83 -13.83 34.69
N TYR A 34 -6.32 -12.70 34.17
CA TYR A 34 -5.62 -11.41 34.32
C TYR A 34 -5.51 -10.94 35.78
N ARG A 35 -6.55 -11.14 36.61
CA ARG A 35 -6.51 -10.89 38.06
C ARG A 35 -5.44 -11.73 38.76
N ARG A 36 -5.31 -13.02 38.41
CA ARG A 36 -4.30 -13.92 39.00
C ARG A 36 -2.87 -13.51 38.61
N THR A 37 -2.67 -12.95 37.42
CA THR A 37 -1.37 -12.50 36.91
C THR A 37 -0.98 -11.06 37.32
N GLY A 38 -1.78 -10.38 38.15
CA GLY A 38 -1.44 -9.05 38.69
C GLY A 38 -1.54 -7.87 37.70
N ARG A 39 -2.15 -8.05 36.53
CA ARG A 39 -2.33 -7.00 35.51
C ARG A 39 -3.79 -6.56 35.43
N VAL A 40 -4.26 -5.82 36.43
CA VAL A 40 -5.58 -5.16 36.34
C VAL A 40 -5.45 -3.69 36.73
N ILE A 41 -5.64 -2.81 35.73
CA ILE A 41 -5.88 -1.39 35.93
C ILE A 41 -7.35 -1.26 36.33
N ALA A 42 -7.63 -0.75 37.53
CA ALA A 42 -8.98 -0.38 37.93
C ALA A 42 -9.35 0.92 37.21
N VAL A 43 -10.17 0.83 36.17
CA VAL A 43 -10.84 1.99 35.57
C VAL A 43 -12.23 2.06 36.19
N SER A 44 -12.49 3.10 36.99
CA SER A 44 -13.85 3.45 37.43
C SER A 44 -14.58 4.14 36.27
N PRO A 45 -15.75 3.64 35.83
CA PRO A 45 -16.67 4.41 35.03
C PRO A 45 -17.52 5.28 35.97
N ASP A 46 -17.40 6.59 35.82
CA ASP A 46 -18.39 7.54 36.30
C ASP A 46 -19.47 7.64 35.22
N LEU A 47 -20.74 7.50 35.62
CA LEU A 47 -21.92 8.14 35.01
C LEU A 47 -23.16 7.67 35.78
N SER A 48 -23.61 8.56 36.67
CA SER A 48 -24.98 9.08 36.79
C SER A 48 -26.17 8.12 36.96
N GLU A 49 -26.96 8.50 37.98
CA GLU A 49 -28.43 8.47 38.03
C GLU A 49 -29.14 7.33 38.80
N TYR A 50 -29.81 7.81 39.86
CA TYR A 50 -31.10 7.40 40.41
C TYR A 50 -31.20 6.25 41.43
N ASP A 51 -31.87 6.64 42.52
CA ASP A 51 -32.69 5.88 43.44
C ASP A 51 -32.04 5.07 44.57
N ALA A 52 -32.09 5.73 45.74
CA ALA A 52 -32.98 5.38 46.83
C ALA A 52 -32.93 3.94 47.37
N GLN A 53 -32.68 3.91 48.68
CA GLN A 53 -33.17 2.94 49.64
C GLN A 53 -32.41 1.61 49.75
N ALA A 54 -32.23 1.27 51.03
CA ALA A 54 -32.00 -0.08 51.57
C ALA A 54 -30.56 -0.62 51.51
N HIS A 55 -29.84 -0.43 52.62
CA HIS A 55 -29.09 -1.50 53.30
C HIS A 55 -29.94 -2.79 53.38
N PRO A 56 -29.40 -4.04 53.51
CA PRO A 56 -28.42 -4.36 54.57
C PRO A 56 -27.53 -5.63 54.48
N SER A 57 -26.74 -5.82 55.56
CA SER A 57 -26.39 -7.10 56.26
C SER A 57 -25.13 -7.88 55.82
N ALA A 58 -24.24 -8.40 56.69
CA ALA A 58 -24.15 -8.61 58.16
C ALA A 58 -22.71 -9.13 58.51
N PRO A 59 -22.33 -9.63 59.73
CA PRO A 59 -22.96 -9.67 61.07
C PRO A 59 -22.07 -9.14 62.25
N ILE A 60 -22.65 -8.50 63.27
CA ILE A 60 -22.99 -8.97 64.66
C ILE A 60 -21.80 -9.41 65.54
N VAL A 61 -21.47 -8.58 66.54
CA VAL A 61 -20.97 -8.98 67.88
C VAL A 61 -21.63 -8.04 68.92
N ASP A 62 -22.51 -8.59 69.75
CA ASP A 62 -23.06 -8.05 71.01
C ASP A 62 -21.93 -7.91 72.06
N THR A 63 -21.93 -7.07 73.11
CA THR A 63 -22.95 -6.38 73.90
C THR A 63 -22.22 -5.37 74.80
N ALA A 64 -22.86 -4.26 75.17
CA ALA A 64 -23.03 -3.81 76.56
C ALA A 64 -23.43 -2.33 76.62
N GLU A 65 -24.60 -2.11 77.20
CA GLU A 65 -25.11 -0.82 77.68
C GLU A 65 -24.13 -0.17 78.66
N THR A 66 -23.99 1.16 78.63
CA THR A 66 -24.31 2.03 79.79
C THR A 66 -24.05 3.52 79.51
N SER A 67 -25.05 4.31 79.93
CA SER A 67 -25.00 5.69 80.46
C SER A 67 -24.51 6.85 79.57
N ASP A 68 -25.49 7.62 79.13
CA ASP A 68 -25.79 8.99 79.59
C ASP A 68 -24.71 10.07 79.44
N SER A 69 -24.94 10.95 78.46
CA SER A 69 -24.98 12.42 78.61
C SER A 69 -24.68 13.08 77.25
N THR A 70 -25.60 13.92 76.77
CA THR A 70 -25.31 14.89 75.72
C THR A 70 -24.62 16.09 76.36
N PRO A 71 -23.49 16.57 75.81
CA PRO A 71 -23.10 17.96 76.04
C PRO A 71 -23.10 18.78 74.74
N GLU A 72 -23.64 19.99 74.88
CA GLU A 72 -23.56 21.16 74.00
C GLU A 72 -22.17 21.43 73.38
N PRO A 73 -22.11 22.20 72.26
CA PRO A 73 -20.91 22.33 71.45
C PRO A 73 -19.81 23.14 72.16
N ALA A 74 -18.65 22.53 72.35
CA ALA A 74 -17.48 23.21 72.91
C ALA A 74 -16.93 24.29 71.94
N PRO A 75 -16.51 25.47 72.43
CA PRO A 75 -16.00 26.55 71.59
C PRO A 75 -14.68 26.16 70.93
N ALA A 76 -14.64 26.22 69.59
CA ALA A 76 -13.46 25.87 68.80
C ALA A 76 -12.25 26.74 69.17
N ASN A 77 -11.24 26.07 69.74
CA ASN A 77 -9.98 26.65 70.19
C ASN A 77 -9.26 27.38 69.02
N PRO A 78 -8.84 28.66 69.17
CA PRO A 78 -8.30 29.47 68.07
C PRO A 78 -7.10 28.83 67.34
N ARG A 79 -6.34 27.96 68.03
CA ARG A 79 -5.25 27.19 67.42
C ARG A 79 -5.71 26.16 66.39
N ARG A 80 -6.86 25.51 66.58
CA ARG A 80 -7.43 24.56 65.60
C ARG A 80 -7.93 25.29 64.35
N LYS A 81 -8.59 26.44 64.52
CA LYS A 81 -9.00 27.30 63.39
C LYS A 81 -7.81 27.81 62.56
N LEU A 82 -6.67 28.06 63.22
CA LEU A 82 -5.44 28.43 62.52
C LEU A 82 -4.86 27.24 61.74
N MET A 83 -4.81 26.05 62.36
CA MET A 83 -4.35 24.83 61.69
C MET A 83 -5.23 24.46 60.49
N ASP A 84 -6.56 24.57 60.60
CA ASP A 84 -7.49 24.30 59.50
C ASP A 84 -7.28 25.29 58.33
N ARG A 85 -7.00 26.57 58.63
CA ARG A 85 -6.67 27.57 57.61
C ARG A 85 -5.32 27.32 56.95
N ILE A 86 -4.33 26.84 57.71
CA ILE A 86 -3.03 26.44 57.15
C ILE A 86 -3.19 25.22 56.25
N LEU A 87 -3.99 24.22 56.68
CA LEU A 87 -4.22 23.00 55.92
C LEU A 87 -4.98 23.28 54.62
N LEU A 88 -5.99 24.15 54.66
CA LEU A 88 -6.68 24.67 53.48
C LEU A 88 -5.71 25.45 52.56
N GLY A 89 -4.79 26.23 53.15
CA GLY A 89 -3.74 26.91 52.38
C GLY A 89 -2.83 25.94 51.62
N VAL A 90 -2.43 24.84 52.26
CA VAL A 90 -1.63 23.78 51.62
C VAL A 90 -2.41 23.09 50.51
N GLU A 91 -3.69 22.79 50.72
CA GLU A 91 -4.55 22.18 49.71
C GLU A 91 -4.70 23.08 48.47
N VAL A 92 -4.97 24.37 48.67
CA VAL A 92 -5.05 25.34 47.58
C VAL A 92 -3.74 25.42 46.80
N LEU A 93 -2.60 25.40 47.50
CA LEU A 93 -1.28 25.44 46.87
C LEU A 93 -0.99 24.17 46.07
N ALA A 94 -1.42 23.00 46.57
CA ALA A 94 -1.32 21.73 45.85
C ALA A 94 -2.18 21.71 44.58
N VAL A 95 -3.41 22.24 44.64
CA VAL A 95 -4.29 22.36 43.47
C VAL A 95 -3.69 23.33 42.44
N ILE A 96 -3.17 24.48 42.88
CA ILE A 96 -2.50 25.43 41.98
C ILE A 96 -1.27 24.78 41.32
N GLY A 97 -0.47 24.05 42.09
CA GLY A 97 0.69 23.30 41.57
C GLY A 97 0.27 22.24 40.55
N PHE A 98 -0.79 21.49 40.83
CA PHE A 98 -1.33 20.49 39.90
C PHE A 98 -1.81 21.12 38.60
N VAL A 99 -2.53 22.25 38.67
CA VAL A 99 -2.99 23.00 37.49
C VAL A 99 -1.79 23.51 36.68
N ALA A 100 -0.74 24.02 37.34
CA ALA A 100 0.48 24.48 36.66
C ALA A 100 1.19 23.33 35.92
N VAL A 101 1.29 22.15 36.52
CA VAL A 101 1.84 20.94 35.87
C VAL A 101 0.98 20.53 34.68
N LEU A 102 -0.35 20.58 34.80
CA LEU A 102 -1.27 20.23 33.72
C LEU A 102 -1.13 21.18 32.52
N LEU A 103 -1.06 22.49 32.78
CA LEU A 103 -0.89 23.51 31.76
C LEU A 103 0.48 23.39 31.06
N ASN A 104 1.54 23.10 31.82
CA ASN A 104 2.87 22.87 31.27
C ASN A 104 2.89 21.60 30.39
N GLY A 105 2.29 20.50 30.86
CA GLY A 105 2.15 19.26 30.09
C GLY A 105 1.35 19.42 28.81
N LEU A 106 0.24 20.16 28.84
CA LEU A 106 -0.54 20.52 27.66
C LEU A 106 0.27 21.35 26.65
N GLY A 107 1.10 22.27 27.14
CA GLY A 107 2.05 23.02 26.32
C GLY A 107 3.05 22.10 25.61
N LEU A 108 3.66 21.18 26.36
CA LEU A 108 4.62 20.21 25.82
C LEU A 108 4.00 19.31 24.75
N LEU A 109 2.78 18.82 24.99
CA LEU A 109 2.04 17.98 24.04
C LEU A 109 1.74 18.74 22.73
N ARG A 110 1.39 20.03 22.82
CA ARG A 110 1.17 20.86 21.62
C ARG A 110 2.46 21.07 20.85
N THR A 111 3.57 21.34 21.52
CA THR A 111 4.89 21.51 20.88
C THR A 111 5.31 20.22 20.18
N LEU A 112 5.25 19.08 20.87
CA LEU A 112 5.58 17.77 20.29
C LEU A 112 4.67 17.43 19.10
N ASN A 113 3.36 17.71 19.20
CA ASN A 113 2.45 17.47 18.09
C ASN A 113 2.79 18.35 16.87
N ASN A 114 3.19 19.61 17.10
CA ASN A 114 3.62 20.51 16.02
C ASN A 114 4.97 20.09 15.40
N GLU A 115 5.92 19.60 16.21
CA GLU A 115 7.20 19.07 15.74
C GLU A 115 7.01 17.79 14.93
N VAL A 116 6.22 16.83 15.42
CA VAL A 116 5.88 15.61 14.71
C VAL A 116 5.10 15.91 13.43
N ALA A 117 4.13 16.84 13.46
CA ALA A 117 3.41 17.28 12.27
C ALA A 117 4.33 17.98 11.24
N SER A 118 5.39 18.66 11.70
CA SER A 118 6.39 19.27 10.83
C SER A 118 7.37 18.24 10.26
N ALA A 119 7.72 17.20 11.02
CA ALA A 119 8.55 16.08 10.59
C ALA A 119 7.82 15.12 9.64
N LEU A 120 6.48 15.03 9.74
CA LEU A 120 5.62 14.25 8.85
C LEU A 120 5.19 15.01 7.59
N LYS A 121 5.64 16.25 7.38
CA LYS A 121 5.50 16.87 6.06
C LYS A 121 6.34 16.02 5.10
N PRO A 122 5.72 15.32 4.12
CA PRO A 122 6.50 14.68 3.08
C PRO A 122 7.35 15.77 2.45
N GLU A 123 8.64 15.49 2.27
CA GLU A 123 9.50 16.36 1.49
C GLU A 123 8.72 16.71 0.21
N THR A 124 8.62 18.01 -0.07
CA THR A 124 8.25 18.40 -1.43
C THR A 124 9.29 17.69 -2.28
N VAL A 125 8.83 16.71 -3.06
CA VAL A 125 9.62 16.12 -4.14
C VAL A 125 10.00 17.31 -5.00
N THR A 126 11.15 17.92 -4.68
CA THR A 126 12.00 18.51 -5.68
C THR A 126 12.02 17.44 -6.75
N PRO A 127 11.60 17.70 -7.99
CA PRO A 127 11.78 16.72 -9.03
C PRO A 127 13.29 16.44 -8.99
N THR A 128 13.66 15.30 -8.40
CA THR A 128 14.94 14.67 -8.66
C THR A 128 15.02 14.77 -10.17
N PRO A 129 16.05 15.44 -10.74
CA PRO A 129 16.20 15.44 -12.18
C PRO A 129 15.93 14.01 -12.58
N LEU A 130 14.89 13.79 -13.40
CA LEU A 130 14.53 12.46 -13.86
C LEU A 130 15.89 11.87 -14.21
N VAL A 131 16.36 10.95 -13.37
CA VAL A 131 17.30 9.96 -13.84
C VAL A 131 16.42 9.37 -14.91
N MET A 132 16.64 9.83 -16.14
CA MET A 132 16.17 9.16 -17.32
C MET A 132 16.79 7.81 -17.07
N ALA A 133 16.01 6.93 -16.43
CA ALA A 133 16.38 5.57 -16.24
C ALA A 133 16.70 5.19 -17.67
N VAL A 134 17.98 4.95 -17.92
CA VAL A 134 18.40 4.42 -19.20
C VAL A 134 17.81 3.02 -19.14
N VAL A 135 16.50 2.93 -19.40
CA VAL A 135 15.79 1.69 -19.52
C VAL A 135 16.16 1.26 -20.92
N LEU A 136 17.35 0.65 -20.99
CA LEU A 136 17.73 -0.09 -22.16
C LEU A 136 16.63 -1.15 -22.33
N PRO A 137 16.03 -1.29 -23.52
CA PRO A 137 15.26 -2.48 -23.81
C PRO A 137 16.22 -3.64 -23.57
N SER A 138 15.97 -4.42 -22.51
CA SER A 138 16.84 -5.50 -22.07
C SER A 138 17.06 -6.41 -23.26
N GLY A 139 18.25 -6.35 -23.84
CA GLY A 139 18.62 -7.19 -24.96
C GLY A 139 18.97 -8.59 -24.50
N HIS A 140 19.13 -9.47 -25.46
CA HIS A 140 19.67 -10.82 -25.27
C HIS A 140 20.89 -11.00 -26.15
N VAL A 141 21.72 -11.98 -25.81
CA VAL A 141 22.78 -12.41 -26.71
C VAL A 141 22.17 -13.31 -27.79
N PRO A 142 22.63 -13.20 -29.05
CA PRO A 142 22.21 -14.09 -30.11
C PRO A 142 22.38 -15.56 -29.71
N PRO A 143 21.50 -16.47 -30.18
CA PRO A 143 21.58 -17.89 -29.90
C PRO A 143 22.96 -18.47 -30.25
N ASP A 144 23.54 -19.24 -29.30
CA ASP A 144 24.76 -19.98 -29.57
C ASP A 144 24.51 -21.22 -30.48
N ALA A 145 25.57 -21.97 -30.78
CA ALA A 145 25.45 -23.19 -31.61
C ALA A 145 24.55 -24.27 -31.00
N GLN A 146 24.28 -24.21 -29.70
CA GLN A 146 23.39 -25.09 -28.96
C GLN A 146 21.98 -24.49 -28.81
N GLY A 147 21.74 -23.29 -29.32
CA GLY A 147 20.47 -22.55 -29.21
C GLY A 147 20.24 -21.89 -27.86
N ASN A 148 21.26 -21.80 -27.00
CA ASN A 148 21.12 -21.08 -25.74
C ASN A 148 21.15 -19.57 -25.96
N THR A 149 20.30 -18.87 -25.23
CA THR A 149 20.26 -17.41 -25.21
C THR A 149 20.15 -16.94 -23.76
N ARG A 150 20.66 -15.73 -23.48
CA ARG A 150 20.66 -15.11 -22.16
C ARG A 150 20.54 -13.60 -22.28
N PRO A 151 20.07 -12.89 -21.23
CA PRO A 151 20.12 -11.43 -21.19
C PRO A 151 21.54 -10.88 -21.43
N ASN A 152 21.63 -9.78 -22.18
CA ASN A 152 22.90 -9.12 -22.49
C ASN A 152 23.27 -8.07 -21.43
N GLU A 153 23.85 -8.50 -20.31
CA GLU A 153 24.28 -7.60 -19.22
C GLU A 153 25.45 -6.66 -19.57
N ILE A 154 26.11 -6.88 -20.71
CA ILE A 154 27.25 -6.06 -21.15
C ILE A 154 26.79 -4.69 -21.64
N GLU A 155 25.58 -4.59 -22.20
CA GLU A 155 24.99 -3.32 -22.62
C GLU A 155 24.66 -2.40 -21.44
N ILE A 156 24.44 -2.98 -20.26
CA ILE A 156 24.10 -2.24 -19.05
C ILE A 156 25.38 -1.72 -18.40
N PRO A 157 25.55 -0.39 -18.24
CA PRO A 157 26.66 0.18 -17.51
C PRO A 157 26.77 -0.42 -16.10
N GLU A 158 27.98 -0.74 -15.66
CA GLU A 158 28.22 -1.48 -14.41
C GLU A 158 27.53 -0.85 -13.20
N HIS A 159 27.59 0.48 -13.09
CA HIS A 159 26.96 1.24 -12.01
C HIS A 159 25.42 1.20 -12.02
N LEU A 160 24.79 0.83 -13.15
CA LEU A 160 23.34 0.70 -13.29
C LEU A 160 22.85 -0.73 -13.12
N ARG A 161 23.73 -1.74 -13.17
CA ARG A 161 23.31 -3.16 -13.06
C ARG A 161 22.50 -3.47 -11.80
N PRO A 162 22.88 -3.02 -10.59
CA PRO A 162 22.07 -3.28 -9.40
C PRO A 162 20.68 -2.63 -9.48
N MET A 163 20.60 -1.46 -10.10
CA MET A 163 19.34 -0.76 -10.31
C MET A 163 18.47 -1.52 -11.32
N VAL A 164 19.01 -1.96 -12.45
CA VAL A 164 18.27 -2.72 -13.46
C VAL A 164 17.76 -4.04 -12.91
N GLN A 165 18.56 -4.78 -12.15
CA GLN A 165 18.12 -6.01 -11.47
C GLN A 165 16.97 -5.76 -10.48
N SER A 166 16.95 -4.59 -9.82
CA SER A 166 15.81 -4.23 -8.96
C SER A 166 14.52 -3.96 -9.74
N LEU A 167 14.62 -3.54 -11.01
CA LEU A 167 13.48 -3.27 -11.90
C LEU A 167 12.88 -4.56 -12.48
N GLU A 168 13.61 -5.68 -12.50
CA GLU A 168 13.06 -6.97 -12.95
C GLU A 168 11.86 -7.43 -12.11
N ASN A 169 11.72 -6.90 -10.89
CA ASN A 169 10.63 -7.18 -9.96
C ASN A 169 9.51 -6.12 -9.97
N ILE A 170 9.42 -5.26 -10.99
CA ILE A 170 8.28 -4.34 -11.10
C ILE A 170 7.00 -5.18 -11.17
N PRO A 171 6.04 -4.97 -10.27
CA PRO A 171 4.77 -5.69 -10.31
C PRO A 171 4.07 -5.38 -11.63
N VAL A 172 3.79 -6.43 -12.39
CA VAL A 172 3.01 -6.32 -13.61
C VAL A 172 1.65 -5.70 -13.25
N PRO A 173 1.23 -4.61 -13.90
CA PRO A 173 -0.05 -4.00 -13.60
C PRO A 173 -1.18 -5.00 -13.82
N THR A 174 -2.19 -4.95 -12.95
CA THR A 174 -3.41 -5.74 -13.12
C THR A 174 -4.06 -5.41 -14.47
N SER A 175 -4.52 -6.45 -15.17
CA SER A 175 -5.18 -6.29 -16.46
C SER A 175 -6.33 -5.27 -16.39
N ALA A 176 -6.30 -4.29 -17.28
CA ALA A 176 -7.35 -3.29 -17.43
C ALA A 176 -7.98 -3.34 -18.84
N PRO A 177 -9.23 -2.90 -19.03
CA PRO A 177 -9.90 -2.96 -20.34
C PRO A 177 -9.21 -2.14 -21.45
N GLY A 178 -8.56 -1.04 -21.06
CA GLY A 178 -7.85 -0.13 -21.97
C GLY A 178 -6.46 -0.62 -22.40
N GLN A 179 -5.90 -1.62 -21.72
CA GLN A 179 -4.57 -2.12 -22.02
C GLN A 179 -4.55 -2.89 -23.34
N ALA A 180 -3.41 -2.82 -24.01
CA ALA A 180 -3.15 -3.59 -25.21
C ALA A 180 -3.08 -5.09 -24.87
N VAL A 181 -3.78 -5.91 -25.68
CA VAL A 181 -3.82 -7.38 -25.50
C VAL A 181 -3.29 -8.13 -26.72
N ARG A 182 -3.25 -7.50 -27.89
CA ARG A 182 -2.80 -8.11 -29.15
C ARG A 182 -2.39 -7.04 -30.14
N ILE A 183 -1.41 -7.36 -30.98
CA ILE A 183 -0.96 -6.53 -32.10
C ILE A 183 -1.06 -7.32 -33.40
N GLN A 184 -1.42 -6.62 -34.47
CA GLN A 184 -1.37 -7.12 -35.82
C GLN A 184 -0.64 -6.11 -36.74
N ILE A 185 0.28 -6.60 -37.56
CA ILE A 185 1.00 -5.80 -38.56
C ILE A 185 0.92 -6.56 -39.91
N PRO A 186 -0.10 -6.30 -40.73
CA PRO A 186 -0.39 -7.10 -41.92
C PRO A 186 0.74 -7.15 -42.94
N ALA A 187 1.49 -6.05 -43.12
CA ALA A 187 2.57 -5.94 -44.10
C ALA A 187 3.72 -6.95 -43.87
N ILE A 188 3.84 -7.46 -42.64
CA ILE A 188 4.90 -8.40 -42.24
C ILE A 188 4.35 -9.66 -41.57
N ASP A 189 3.04 -9.92 -41.72
CA ASP A 189 2.34 -11.10 -41.19
C ASP A 189 2.51 -11.31 -39.67
N VAL A 190 2.53 -10.21 -38.91
CA VAL A 190 2.60 -10.28 -37.44
C VAL A 190 1.20 -10.33 -36.87
N ASP A 191 0.98 -11.30 -35.99
CA ASP A 191 -0.22 -11.45 -35.18
C ASP A 191 0.16 -12.09 -33.84
N ALA A 192 0.25 -11.29 -32.78
CA ALA A 192 0.85 -11.70 -31.51
C ALA A 192 0.15 -11.10 -30.29
N PRO A 193 0.15 -11.81 -29.14
CA PRO A 193 -0.34 -11.25 -27.88
C PRO A 193 0.58 -10.14 -27.39
N ILE A 194 -0.01 -9.14 -26.72
CA ILE A 194 0.72 -8.14 -25.94
C ILE A 194 0.63 -8.50 -24.46
N VAL A 195 1.78 -8.49 -23.79
CA VAL A 195 1.90 -8.65 -22.33
C VAL A 195 2.40 -7.35 -21.71
N GLN A 196 2.05 -7.13 -20.45
CA GLN A 196 2.52 -5.96 -19.71
C GLN A 196 3.93 -6.20 -19.18
N GLY A 197 4.83 -5.24 -19.42
CA GLY A 197 6.26 -5.35 -19.20
C GLY A 197 7.01 -5.90 -20.40
N ASP A 198 8.25 -5.45 -20.55
CA ASP A 198 9.18 -5.78 -21.64
C ASP A 198 10.51 -6.36 -21.11
N GLY A 199 10.47 -6.97 -19.93
CA GLY A 199 11.58 -7.74 -19.39
C GLY A 199 11.73 -9.12 -20.03
N TRP A 200 12.85 -9.78 -19.71
CA TRP A 200 13.22 -11.09 -20.29
C TRP A 200 12.11 -12.16 -20.23
N GLU A 201 11.43 -12.31 -19.09
CA GLU A 201 10.37 -13.33 -18.95
C GLU A 201 9.06 -12.96 -19.64
N GLN A 202 8.83 -11.67 -19.89
CA GLN A 202 7.66 -11.17 -20.60
C GLN A 202 7.85 -11.33 -22.11
N LEU A 203 9.02 -10.98 -22.64
CA LEU A 203 9.31 -11.07 -24.07
C LEU A 203 9.33 -12.52 -24.60
N LYS A 204 9.49 -13.52 -23.73
CA LYS A 204 9.26 -14.94 -24.07
C LYS A 204 7.81 -15.28 -24.41
N LYS A 205 6.85 -14.48 -23.94
CA LYS A 205 5.40 -14.75 -24.03
C LYS A 205 4.73 -14.03 -25.18
N GLY A 206 5.39 -13.04 -25.79
CA GLY A 206 4.81 -12.21 -26.84
C GLY A 206 5.47 -10.84 -26.91
N VAL A 207 4.71 -9.86 -27.38
CA VAL A 207 5.15 -8.46 -27.44
C VAL A 207 5.00 -7.82 -26.06
N GLY A 208 6.09 -7.28 -25.51
CA GLY A 208 6.08 -6.60 -24.23
C GLY A 208 5.72 -5.12 -24.39
N GLN A 209 4.75 -4.63 -23.61
CA GLN A 209 4.49 -3.21 -23.48
C GLN A 209 5.32 -2.62 -22.34
N PHE A 210 6.09 -1.57 -22.62
CA PHE A 210 6.90 -0.89 -21.62
C PHE A 210 6.03 -0.36 -20.47
N VAL A 211 6.41 -0.70 -19.23
CA VAL A 211 5.68 -0.25 -18.04
C VAL A 211 5.84 1.26 -17.88
N GLY A 212 4.71 1.98 -17.81
CA GLY A 212 4.69 3.45 -17.72
C GLY A 212 4.45 4.14 -19.07
N SER A 213 4.43 3.40 -20.18
CA SER A 213 3.82 3.89 -21.42
C SER A 213 2.30 4.02 -21.27
N PRO A 214 1.64 4.96 -21.97
CA PRO A 214 0.19 5.10 -21.94
C PRO A 214 -0.54 3.92 -22.59
N ASP A 215 -1.85 3.83 -22.38
CA ASP A 215 -2.69 2.88 -23.12
C ASP A 215 -2.87 3.33 -24.58
N PRO A 216 -3.14 2.39 -25.52
CA PRO A 216 -3.42 2.72 -26.91
C PRO A 216 -4.51 3.79 -27.07
N GLY A 217 -4.22 4.78 -27.94
CA GLY A 217 -5.12 5.88 -28.27
C GLY A 217 -5.06 7.08 -27.32
N GLN A 218 -4.34 6.97 -26.21
CA GLN A 218 -4.05 8.12 -25.35
C GLN A 218 -2.88 8.93 -25.90
N ASN A 219 -2.78 10.20 -25.51
CA ASN A 219 -1.63 11.03 -25.85
C ASN A 219 -0.36 10.45 -25.22
N GLY A 220 0.72 10.39 -26.00
CA GLY A 220 1.99 9.84 -25.57
C GLY A 220 2.49 8.75 -26.51
N ASN A 221 3.47 7.99 -26.01
CA ASN A 221 4.17 6.98 -26.80
C ASN A 221 3.98 5.59 -26.19
N VAL A 222 3.13 4.77 -26.82
CA VAL A 222 3.01 3.34 -26.49
C VAL A 222 4.27 2.64 -27.01
N VAL A 223 5.10 2.11 -26.11
CA VAL A 223 6.34 1.44 -26.50
C VAL A 223 6.14 -0.07 -26.43
N LEU A 224 6.38 -0.74 -27.54
CA LEU A 224 6.23 -2.18 -27.70
C LEU A 224 7.55 -2.80 -28.15
N SER A 225 7.98 -3.85 -27.45
CA SER A 225 9.24 -4.54 -27.68
C SER A 225 9.00 -6.02 -27.96
N ALA A 226 9.74 -6.61 -28.90
CA ALA A 226 9.75 -8.07 -29.12
C ALA A 226 11.06 -8.52 -29.76
N HIS A 227 11.41 -9.80 -29.60
CA HIS A 227 12.61 -10.37 -30.20
C HIS A 227 12.51 -10.50 -31.72
N ASN A 228 13.65 -10.44 -32.39
CA ASN A 228 13.82 -10.62 -33.85
C ASN A 228 14.36 -12.01 -34.24
N ASP A 229 14.94 -12.76 -33.30
CA ASP A 229 15.75 -13.97 -33.56
C ASP A 229 15.53 -15.13 -32.55
N VAL A 230 14.72 -14.89 -31.52
CA VAL A 230 14.30 -15.89 -30.52
C VAL A 230 12.81 -15.78 -30.23
N TYR A 231 12.26 -16.80 -29.56
CA TYR A 231 10.89 -16.82 -29.02
C TYR A 231 9.81 -16.41 -30.04
N GLY A 232 9.87 -17.01 -31.24
CA GLY A 232 8.91 -16.75 -32.32
C GLY A 232 9.29 -15.59 -33.23
N GLU A 233 10.36 -14.85 -32.91
CA GLU A 233 10.95 -13.84 -33.80
C GLU A 233 9.93 -12.79 -34.26
N ILE A 234 9.00 -12.41 -33.39
CA ILE A 234 7.79 -11.65 -33.73
C ILE A 234 8.11 -10.37 -34.51
N PHE A 235 9.21 -9.68 -34.18
CA PHE A 235 9.63 -8.45 -34.83
C PHE A 235 10.81 -8.61 -35.80
N ARG A 236 11.03 -9.83 -36.32
CA ARG A 236 12.11 -10.14 -37.26
C ARG A 236 12.16 -9.22 -38.48
N TYR A 237 11.00 -8.82 -39.00
CA TYR A 237 10.87 -8.14 -40.28
C TYR A 237 10.45 -6.67 -40.16
N LEU A 238 10.68 -6.02 -39.01
CA LEU A 238 10.40 -4.58 -38.86
C LEU A 238 11.15 -3.72 -39.89
N ASP A 239 12.27 -4.19 -40.42
CA ASP A 239 13.07 -3.55 -41.47
C ASP A 239 12.35 -3.47 -42.83
N ARG A 240 11.29 -4.25 -43.02
CA ARG A 240 10.46 -4.25 -44.24
C ARG A 240 9.32 -3.25 -44.19
N LEU A 241 9.01 -2.69 -43.03
CA LEU A 241 7.92 -1.72 -42.90
C LEU A 241 8.29 -0.41 -43.58
N VAL A 242 7.34 0.13 -44.32
CA VAL A 242 7.46 1.40 -45.03
C VAL A 242 6.43 2.40 -44.52
N PRO A 243 6.66 3.71 -44.67
CA PRO A 243 5.67 4.73 -44.31
C PRO A 243 4.33 4.46 -45.01
N GLY A 244 3.24 4.46 -44.25
CA GLY A 244 1.90 4.10 -44.74
C GLY A 244 1.41 2.72 -44.29
N ASP A 245 2.30 1.81 -43.87
CA ASP A 245 1.91 0.51 -43.34
C ASP A 245 1.11 0.64 -42.03
N GLN A 246 0.23 -0.33 -41.78
CA GLN A 246 -0.66 -0.32 -40.61
C GLN A 246 -0.12 -1.17 -39.47
N VAL A 247 -0.18 -0.62 -38.27
CA VAL A 247 0.02 -1.30 -36.99
C VAL A 247 -1.29 -1.24 -36.22
N VAL A 248 -1.96 -2.38 -36.04
CA VAL A 248 -3.26 -2.47 -35.36
C VAL A 248 -3.05 -3.02 -33.97
N ILE A 249 -3.49 -2.28 -32.95
CA ILE A 249 -3.45 -2.70 -31.55
C ILE A 249 -4.87 -2.93 -31.05
N TYR A 250 -5.11 -4.12 -30.52
CA TYR A 250 -6.37 -4.50 -29.90
C TYR A 250 -6.31 -4.34 -28.39
N THR A 251 -7.38 -3.78 -27.82
CA THR A 251 -7.67 -3.83 -26.39
C THR A 251 -8.91 -4.70 -26.16
N GLN A 252 -9.33 -4.88 -24.91
CA GLN A 252 -10.60 -5.58 -24.63
C GLN A 252 -11.84 -4.79 -25.10
N GLN A 253 -11.69 -3.49 -25.37
CA GLN A 253 -12.80 -2.60 -25.71
C GLN A 253 -12.89 -2.27 -27.19
N ARG A 254 -11.74 -2.01 -27.85
CA ARG A 254 -11.69 -1.60 -29.26
C ARG A 254 -10.31 -1.84 -29.87
N GLN A 255 -10.20 -1.59 -31.17
CA GLN A 255 -8.93 -1.57 -31.90
C GLN A 255 -8.49 -0.14 -32.21
N TYR A 256 -7.18 0.05 -32.31
CA TYR A 256 -6.53 1.30 -32.69
C TYR A 256 -5.59 1.02 -33.86
N THR A 257 -5.74 1.78 -34.94
CA THR A 257 -4.87 1.66 -36.12
C THR A 257 -3.87 2.80 -36.11
N TYR A 258 -2.59 2.47 -36.16
CA TYR A 258 -1.49 3.42 -36.30
C TYR A 258 -0.88 3.25 -37.68
N ILE A 259 -0.43 4.35 -38.28
CA ILE A 259 0.23 4.39 -39.58
C ILE A 259 1.71 4.63 -39.36
N VAL A 260 2.55 3.75 -39.92
CA VAL A 260 4.00 3.86 -39.90
C VAL A 260 4.42 5.19 -40.54
N ASP A 261 5.26 5.94 -39.83
CA ASP A 261 5.80 7.23 -40.25
C ASP A 261 7.24 7.08 -40.76
N ARG A 262 8.09 6.40 -39.97
CA ARG A 262 9.51 6.19 -40.29
C ARG A 262 10.11 5.05 -39.47
N THR A 263 11.24 4.57 -39.96
CA THR A 263 12.08 3.55 -39.33
C THR A 263 13.51 4.06 -39.20
N ILE A 264 14.13 3.87 -38.05
CA ILE A 264 15.53 4.25 -37.80
C ILE A 264 16.30 3.11 -37.13
N LEU A 265 17.62 3.12 -37.28
CA LEU A 265 18.54 2.29 -36.52
C LEU A 265 19.24 3.17 -35.47
N VAL A 266 19.31 2.69 -34.23
CA VAL A 266 19.91 3.42 -33.11
C VAL A 266 20.79 2.50 -32.27
N GLU A 267 21.67 3.10 -31.48
CA GLU A 267 22.44 2.36 -30.46
C GLU A 267 21.51 1.84 -29.35
N PRO A 268 21.85 0.73 -28.68
CA PRO A 268 21.04 0.19 -27.58
C PRO A 268 20.76 1.22 -26.46
N THR A 269 21.66 2.19 -26.30
CA THR A 269 21.58 3.26 -25.29
C THR A 269 20.67 4.43 -25.65
N ALA A 270 20.11 4.48 -26.86
CA ALA A 270 19.28 5.58 -27.35
C ALA A 270 17.84 5.51 -26.79
N VAL A 271 17.70 5.64 -25.47
CA VAL A 271 16.41 5.51 -24.75
C VAL A 271 15.44 6.67 -25.02
N GLU A 272 15.93 7.78 -25.57
CA GLU A 272 15.12 8.94 -25.95
C GLU A 272 14.02 8.61 -26.97
N VAL A 273 14.17 7.53 -27.74
CA VAL A 273 13.14 7.06 -28.68
C VAL A 273 11.85 6.61 -27.98
N MET A 274 11.93 6.27 -26.69
CA MET A 274 10.81 5.85 -25.85
C MET A 274 10.09 7.02 -25.18
N ALA A 275 10.58 8.25 -25.36
CA ALA A 275 10.01 9.42 -24.70
C ALA A 275 8.54 9.63 -25.11
N SER A 276 7.75 10.14 -24.17
CA SER A 276 6.35 10.48 -24.40
C SER A 276 6.23 11.62 -25.41
N THR A 277 5.22 11.55 -26.28
CA THR A 277 4.95 12.54 -27.32
C THR A 277 3.65 13.32 -27.03
N GLY A 278 3.44 14.45 -27.71
CA GLY A 278 2.23 15.27 -27.54
C GLY A 278 0.96 14.71 -28.21
N SER A 279 1.06 13.60 -28.93
CA SER A 279 -0.02 12.98 -29.72
C SER A 279 -0.01 11.46 -29.53
N PRO A 280 -1.07 10.72 -29.84
CA PRO A 280 -1.06 9.26 -29.73
C PRO A 280 -0.10 8.63 -30.76
N THR A 281 0.98 8.03 -30.25
CA THR A 281 2.02 7.38 -31.05
C THR A 281 2.32 5.98 -30.52
N VAL A 282 2.82 5.12 -31.38
CA VAL A 282 3.40 3.83 -31.00
C VAL A 282 4.82 3.73 -31.54
N THR A 283 5.71 3.21 -30.71
CA THR A 283 7.10 2.90 -31.07
C THR A 283 7.30 1.39 -30.94
N LEU A 284 7.68 0.73 -32.04
CA LEU A 284 8.06 -0.68 -32.05
C LEU A 284 9.59 -0.79 -31.99
N ILE A 285 10.12 -1.61 -31.09
CA ILE A 285 11.56 -1.76 -30.87
C ILE A 285 11.96 -3.24 -30.94
N SER A 286 13.03 -3.54 -31.67
CA SER A 286 13.64 -4.86 -31.68
C SER A 286 15.16 -4.79 -31.87
N CYS A 287 15.85 -5.91 -31.67
CA CYS A 287 17.27 -6.03 -31.95
C CYS A 287 17.56 -6.02 -33.45
N TYR A 288 18.75 -5.58 -33.84
CA TYR A 288 19.20 -5.56 -35.22
C TYR A 288 20.74 -5.55 -35.29
N PRO A 289 21.38 -6.07 -36.36
CA PRO A 289 20.84 -6.97 -37.38
C PRO A 289 20.46 -8.35 -36.82
N TYR A 290 19.66 -9.10 -37.57
CA TYR A 290 19.24 -10.47 -37.22
C TYR A 290 20.43 -11.36 -36.84
N LEU A 291 20.34 -12.05 -35.70
CA LEU A 291 21.37 -12.92 -35.09
C LEU A 291 22.69 -12.20 -34.73
N VAL A 292 22.66 -10.87 -34.62
CA VAL A 292 23.84 -10.06 -34.31
C VAL A 292 23.56 -9.07 -33.18
N ASP A 293 22.36 -8.47 -33.17
CA ASP A 293 21.79 -7.70 -32.07
C ASP A 293 22.64 -6.54 -31.53
N LYS A 294 23.49 -5.96 -32.39
CA LYS A 294 24.38 -4.85 -32.05
C LYS A 294 23.69 -3.50 -31.88
N GLN A 295 22.54 -3.34 -32.52
CA GLN A 295 21.77 -2.10 -32.60
C GLN A 295 20.30 -2.39 -32.32
N ARG A 296 19.49 -1.33 -32.31
CA ARG A 296 18.03 -1.43 -32.25
C ARG A 296 17.42 -0.88 -33.52
N ILE A 297 16.45 -1.62 -34.06
CA ILE A 297 15.54 -1.10 -35.06
C ILE A 297 14.32 -0.50 -34.36
N VAL A 298 13.95 0.72 -34.75
CA VAL A 298 12.87 1.48 -34.14
C VAL A 298 11.92 1.96 -35.23
N VAL A 299 10.66 1.56 -35.13
CA VAL A 299 9.59 1.97 -36.04
C VAL A 299 8.64 2.88 -35.30
N PHE A 300 8.43 4.09 -35.82
CA PHE A 300 7.46 5.03 -35.28
C PHE A 300 6.18 5.00 -36.11
N ALA A 301 5.03 4.94 -35.44
CA ALA A 301 3.73 5.05 -36.07
C ALA A 301 2.81 6.00 -35.29
N ARG A 302 1.91 6.67 -36.00
CA ARG A 302 0.99 7.67 -35.46
C ARG A 302 -0.45 7.19 -35.59
N LEU A 303 -1.29 7.48 -34.61
CA LEU A 303 -2.69 7.05 -34.64
C LEU A 303 -3.38 7.60 -35.90
N GLN A 304 -4.08 6.72 -36.60
CA GLN A 304 -4.94 7.08 -37.71
C GLN A 304 -6.20 7.75 -37.16
N ASN A 305 -6.33 9.06 -37.39
CA ASN A 305 -7.52 9.83 -37.04
C ASN A 305 -8.71 9.51 -37.96
#